data_AF-A0A497NDF9-F1
#
_entry.id   AF-A0A497NDF9-F1
#
_cell.length_a   1.000
_cell.length_b   1.000
_cell.length_c   1.000
_cell.angle_alpha   90.00
_cell.angle_beta   90.00
_cell.angle_gamma   90.00
#
_symmetry.space_group_name_H-M   'P 1'
#
loop_
_entity.id
_entity.type
_entity.pdbx_description
1 polymer ?
#
loop_
_entity_poly.entity_id
_entity_poly.type
_entity_poly.pdbx_seq_one_letter_code
_entity_poly.pdbx_strand_id
1 'polypeptide(L)'
;MSDYSQVRKWVEHIVPMYMRDFMIPGMSVAVVKEGETIYSEGFGARDPQRNLPATPDTLYGIGSITKSFVAIAIMQLVEEGLLSVDDPVSQYIP
;
A
#
# COMPACT_ATOMS: atom_id res chain seq x y z
N MET A 1 -9.85 -17.61 -17.70
CA MET A 1 -9.79 -16.69 -16.55
C MET A 1 -9.98 -17.52 -15.30
N SER A 2 -9.03 -17.48 -14.37
CA SER A 2 -9.11 -18.23 -13.11
C SER A 2 -10.24 -17.68 -12.25
N ASP A 3 -11.02 -18.55 -11.62
CA ASP A 3 -12.09 -18.15 -10.70
C ASP A 3 -11.48 -17.70 -9.35
N TYR A 4 -11.57 -16.41 -9.06
CA TYR A 4 -11.12 -15.80 -7.81
C TYR A 4 -12.28 -15.45 -6.86
N SER A 5 -13.47 -16.02 -7.07
CA SER A 5 -14.65 -15.79 -6.23
C SER A 5 -14.39 -16.08 -4.74
N GLN A 6 -13.53 -17.06 -4.44
CA GLN A 6 -13.14 -17.37 -3.07
C GLN A 6 -12.31 -16.25 -2.42
N VAL A 7 -11.47 -15.54 -3.17
CA VAL A 7 -10.69 -14.39 -2.68
C VAL A 7 -11.64 -13.25 -2.30
N ARG A 8 -12.59 -12.92 -3.19
CA ARG A 8 -13.61 -11.90 -2.91
C ARG A 8 -14.37 -12.20 -1.61
N LYS A 9 -14.91 -13.43 -1.49
CA LYS A 9 -15.65 -13.86 -0.29
C LYS A 9 -14.80 -13.76 0.98
N TRP A 10 -13.52 -14.11 0.89
CA TRP A 10 -12.61 -14.03 2.03
C TRP A 10 -12.33 -12.58 2.44
N VAL A 11 -11.99 -11.69 1.49
CA VAL A 11 -11.73 -10.27 1.78
C VAL A 11 -12.97 -9.59 2.35
N GLU A 12 -14.13 -9.79 1.72
CA GLU A 12 -15.40 -9.19 2.16
C GLU A 12 -15.87 -9.73 3.53
N HIS A 13 -15.37 -10.89 3.96
CA HIS A 13 -15.64 -11.42 5.31
C HIS A 13 -14.70 -10.82 6.37
N ILE A 14 -13.40 -10.78 6.10
CA ILE A 14 -12.40 -10.39 7.12
C ILE A 14 -12.31 -8.87 7.28
N VAL A 15 -12.40 -8.09 6.20
CA VAL A 15 -12.13 -6.64 6.29
C VAL A 15 -13.14 -5.93 7.19
N PRO A 16 -14.46 -6.17 7.07
CA PRO A 16 -15.42 -5.58 7.99
C PRO A 16 -15.25 -6.03 9.44
N MET A 17 -14.73 -7.24 9.68
CA MET A 17 -14.41 -7.72 11.04
C MET A 17 -13.28 -6.88 11.65
N TYR A 18 -12.14 -6.78 10.95
CA TYR A 18 -11.01 -5.95 11.40
C TYR A 18 -11.39 -4.48 11.55
N MET A 19 -12.16 -3.92 10.62
CA MET A 19 -12.58 -2.53 10.72
C MET A 19 -13.42 -2.25 11.97
N ARG A 20 -14.28 -3.19 12.37
CA ARG A 20 -15.02 -3.08 13.64
C ARG A 20 -14.11 -3.19 14.85
N ASP A 21 -13.27 -4.22 14.89
CA ASP A 21 -12.44 -4.55 16.06
C ASP A 21 -11.44 -3.43 16.37
N PHE A 22 -10.96 -2.73 15.34
CA PHE A 22 -9.98 -1.65 15.45
C PHE A 22 -10.57 -0.25 15.22
N MET A 23 -11.89 -0.12 15.11
CA MET A 23 -12.59 1.16 14.86
C MET A 23 -12.01 1.93 13.66
N ILE A 24 -11.73 1.22 12.56
CA ILE A 24 -11.13 1.80 11.35
C ILE A 24 -12.26 2.42 10.51
N PRO A 25 -12.24 3.74 10.23
CA PRO A 25 -13.31 4.41 9.49
C PRO A 25 -13.38 4.01 8.02
N GLY A 26 -12.23 3.77 7.38
CA GLY A 26 -12.14 3.39 5.98
C GLY A 26 -10.87 2.61 5.69
N MET A 27 -10.97 1.65 4.77
CA MET A 27 -9.86 0.79 4.34
C MET A 27 -10.02 0.47 2.85
N SER A 28 -8.93 0.48 2.09
CA SER A 28 -8.93 0.01 0.70
C SER A 28 -7.98 -1.18 0.55
N VAL A 29 -8.42 -2.21 -0.16
CA VAL A 29 -7.69 -3.49 -0.28
C VAL A 29 -7.58 -3.89 -1.74
N ALA A 30 -6.36 -4.22 -2.16
CA ALA A 30 -6.09 -4.82 -3.45
C ALA A 30 -5.33 -6.15 -3.28
N VAL A 31 -5.62 -7.12 -4.15
CA VAL A 31 -4.91 -8.41 -4.21
C VAL A 31 -4.39 -8.61 -5.62
N VAL A 32 -3.09 -8.88 -5.74
CA VAL A 32 -2.40 -9.11 -7.00
C VAL A 32 -1.91 -10.55 -7.05
N LYS A 33 -2.14 -11.23 -8.18
CA LYS A 33 -1.61 -12.57 -8.45
C LYS A 33 -1.10 -12.63 -9.88
N GLU A 34 0.12 -13.12 -10.08
CA GLU A 34 0.73 -13.29 -11.41
C GLU A 34 0.77 -11.97 -12.22
N GLY A 35 0.95 -10.84 -11.54
CA GLY A 35 0.97 -9.51 -12.16
C GLY A 35 -0.41 -8.92 -12.46
N GLU A 36 -1.50 -9.65 -12.23
CA GLU A 36 -2.86 -9.18 -12.43
C GLU A 36 -3.51 -8.80 -11.09
N THR A 37 -4.19 -7.64 -11.05
CA THR A 37 -5.03 -7.27 -9.92
C THR A 37 -6.34 -8.07 -9.99
N ILE A 38 -6.51 -9.02 -9.08
CA ILE A 38 -7.66 -9.95 -9.06
C ILE A 38 -8.79 -9.49 -8.12
N TYR A 39 -8.52 -8.50 -7.28
CA TYR A 39 -9.48 -7.85 -6.38
C TYR A 39 -8.99 -6.44 -6.05
N SER A 40 -9.90 -5.46 -6.02
CA SER A 40 -9.60 -4.09 -5.59
C SER A 40 -10.90 -3.40 -5.16
N GLU A 41 -11.05 -3.12 -3.87
CA GLU A 41 -12.27 -2.50 -3.33
C GLU A 41 -11.96 -1.55 -2.16
N GLY A 42 -12.87 -0.61 -1.90
CA GLY A 42 -12.88 0.25 -0.73
C GLY A 42 -13.99 -0.14 0.25
N PHE A 43 -13.72 0.01 1.54
CA PHE A 43 -14.63 -0.31 2.64
C PHE A 43 -14.77 0.89 3.57
N GLY A 44 -16.00 1.17 4.00
CA GLY A 44 -16.29 2.31 4.89
C GLY A 44 -16.09 3.66 4.21
N ALA A 45 -15.64 4.64 4.98
CA ALA A 45 -15.54 6.04 4.56
C ALA A 45 -14.12 6.58 4.73
N ARG A 46 -13.61 7.24 3.67
CA ARG A 46 -12.37 8.03 3.75
C ARG A 46 -12.56 9.33 4.54
N ASP A 47 -13.80 9.80 4.59
CA ASP A 47 -14.23 10.94 5.41
C ASP A 47 -15.62 10.64 6.00
N PRO A 48 -15.69 10.17 7.26
CA PRO A 48 -16.96 9.85 7.90
C PRO A 48 -17.86 11.06 8.12
N GLN A 49 -17.30 12.26 8.31
CA GLN A 49 -18.07 13.47 8.57
C GLN A 49 -18.79 13.96 7.30
N ARG A 50 -18.12 13.81 6.16
CA ARG A 50 -18.64 14.20 4.84
C ARG A 50 -19.31 13.02 4.10
N ASN A 51 -19.38 11.86 4.74
CA ASN A 51 -19.91 10.62 4.17
C ASN A 51 -19.28 10.28 2.81
N LEU A 52 -17.97 10.47 2.67
CA LEU A 52 -17.25 10.13 1.45
C LEU A 52 -16.75 8.69 1.54
N PRO A 53 -17.13 7.80 0.60
CA PRO A 53 -16.72 6.40 0.65
C PRO A 53 -15.21 6.27 0.44
N ALA A 54 -14.63 5.28 1.09
CA ALA A 54 -13.32 4.78 0.67
C ALA A 54 -13.48 4.05 -0.67
N THR A 55 -12.48 4.20 -1.53
CA THR A 55 -12.40 3.58 -2.85
C THR A 55 -11.00 2.98 -3.05
N PRO A 56 -10.80 2.09 -4.04
CA PRO A 56 -9.46 1.66 -4.44
C PRO A 56 -8.44 2.80 -4.61
N ASP A 57 -8.90 3.94 -5.11
CA ASP A 57 -8.05 5.12 -5.40
C ASP A 57 -7.94 6.12 -4.25
N THR A 58 -8.44 5.78 -3.06
CA THR A 58 -8.32 6.65 -1.89
C THR A 58 -6.85 6.77 -1.46
N LEU A 59 -6.37 8.00 -1.28
CA LEU A 59 -5.03 8.26 -0.80
C LEU A 59 -4.94 8.08 0.72
N TYR A 60 -3.95 7.31 1.17
CA TYR A 60 -3.65 7.08 2.58
C TYR A 60 -2.19 7.46 2.87
N GLY A 61 -1.91 7.92 4.08
CA GLY A 61 -0.55 7.99 4.58
C GLY A 61 -0.01 6.59 4.86
N ILE A 62 0.98 6.14 4.08
CA ILE A 62 1.55 4.78 4.19
C ILE A 62 2.75 4.68 5.16
N GLY A 63 3.16 5.79 5.77
CA GLY A 63 4.22 5.83 6.78
C GLY A 63 5.55 5.20 6.31
N SER A 64 6.12 4.30 7.12
CA SER A 64 7.41 3.69 6.81
C SER A 64 7.47 2.87 5.52
N ILE A 65 6.34 2.51 4.91
CA ILE A 65 6.32 1.88 3.57
C ILE A 65 6.95 2.81 2.52
N THR A 66 6.90 4.13 2.73
CA THR A 66 7.62 5.11 1.89
C THR A 66 9.13 4.83 1.78
N LYS A 67 9.75 4.20 2.79
CA LYS A 67 11.19 3.88 2.77
C LYS A 67 11.56 2.88 1.68
N SER A 68 10.65 1.98 1.28
CA SER A 68 10.90 1.07 0.16
C SER A 68 11.09 1.83 -1.15
N PHE A 69 10.30 2.89 -1.38
CA PHE A 69 10.45 3.75 -2.56
C PHE A 69 11.75 4.55 -2.51
N VAL A 70 12.12 5.08 -1.34
CA VAL A 70 13.41 5.78 -1.16
C VAL A 70 14.57 4.82 -1.39
N ALA A 71 14.50 3.59 -0.87
CA ALA A 71 15.54 2.57 -1.09
C ALA A 71 15.69 2.24 -2.59
N ILE A 72 14.58 2.12 -3.34
CA ILE A 72 14.63 1.94 -4.79
C ILE A 72 15.36 3.12 -5.45
N ALA A 73 15.02 4.36 -5.10
CA ALA A 73 15.68 5.54 -5.66
C ALA A 73 17.18 5.58 -5.34
N ILE A 74 17.59 5.18 -4.12
CA ILE A 74 19.00 5.04 -3.75
C ILE A 74 19.68 3.96 -4.59
N MET A 75 19.06 2.81 -4.78
CA MET A 75 19.64 1.73 -5.60
C MET A 75 19.75 2.12 -7.09
N GLN A 76 18.85 2.94 -7.62
CA GLN A 76 19.00 3.51 -8.96
C GLN A 76 20.26 4.37 -9.07
N LEU A 77 20.57 5.19 -8.05
CA LEU A 77 21.83 5.95 -8.01
C LEU A 77 23.07 5.05 -7.91
N VAL A 78 22.96 3.91 -7.22
CA VAL A 78 24.03 2.89 -7.18
C VAL A 78 24.26 2.28 -8.55
N GLU A 79 23.18 1.90 -9.27
CA GLU A 79 23.26 1.37 -10.63
C GLU A 79 23.88 2.36 -11.62
N GLU A 80 23.62 3.66 -11.44
CA GLU A 80 24.23 4.75 -12.21
C GLU A 80 25.69 5.06 -11.80
N GLY A 81 26.21 4.41 -10.74
CA GLY A 81 27.56 4.62 -10.23
C GLY A 81 27.76 5.97 -9.53
N LEU A 82 26.66 6.62 -9.10
CA LEU A 82 26.69 7.94 -8.46
C LEU A 82 26.96 7.89 -6.96
N LEU A 83 26.67 6.75 -6.31
CA LEU A 83 27.01 6.48 -4.91
C LEU A 83 27.18 4.98 -4.66
N SER A 84 27.81 4.60 -3.55
CA SER A 84 27.75 3.26 -2.97
C SER A 84 26.97 3.27 -1.64
N VAL A 85 26.27 2.17 -1.34
CA VAL A 85 25.63 1.98 -0.02
C VAL A 85 26.65 1.77 1.11
N ASP A 86 27.90 1.48 0.75
CA ASP A 86 29.01 1.33 1.69
C ASP A 86 29.79 2.65 1.90
N ASP A 87 29.46 3.71 1.16
CA ASP A 87 30.14 4.99 1.31
C ASP A 87 29.87 5.58 2.71
N PRO A 88 30.89 6.15 3.36
CA PRO A 88 30.69 6.84 4.62
C PRO A 88 29.82 8.08 4.40
N VAL A 89 28.88 8.35 5.31
CA VAL A 89 27.97 9.51 5.20
C VAL A 89 28.71 10.85 5.08
N SER A 90 29.92 10.95 5.66
CA SER A 90 30.80 12.13 5.59
C SER A 90 31.25 12.49 4.17
N GLN A 91 31.13 11.56 3.22
CA GLN A 91 31.40 11.83 1.80
C GLN A 91 30.33 12.74 1.19
N TYR A 92 29.10 12.71 1.70
CA TYR A 92 27.95 13.43 1.16
C TYR A 92 27.51 14.61 2.03
N ILE A 93 27.84 14.56 3.34
CA ILE A 93 27.50 15.60 4.32
C ILE A 93 28.80 16.02 5.03
N PRO A 94 29.46 17.10 4.55
CA PRO A 94 30.73 17.60 5.10
C PRO A 94 30.63 18.20 6.50
#